data_AF-A0A539E5H5-F1
#
_entry.id   AF-A0A539E5H5-F1
#
_cell.length_a   1.000
_cell.length_b   1.000
_cell.length_c   1.000
_cell.angle_alpha   90.00
_cell.angle_beta   90.00
_cell.angle_gamma   90.00
#
_symmetry.space_group_name_H-M   'P 1'
#
loop_
_entity.id
_entity.type
_entity.pdbx_description
1 polymer ?
#
loop_
_entity_poly.entity_id
_entity_poly.type
_entity_poly.pdbx_seq_one_letter_code
_entity_poly.pdbx_strand_id
1 'polypeptide(L)'
;MTGHVSASRMIDASMTENVDIDPEVLRADVRDKYRDVATNPRGTFHFHTGRPLAALLGYEPAIVGCLPDHAVESFAGVGNPFSLRNISPGERIVDVGSGAGFDSFIAANQTGPGGRVIGIDMTAEMLTKSRANAEELGYEHVEFREGLAESMPVETGWADVVISNGVINLCADKRAVFAEIFRVLRPGGVLQFADIANGRPVPIEAMQDVDLWTG
;
A
#
# COMPACT_ATOMS: atom_id res chain seq x y z
N MET A 1 -35.83 6.35 54.31
CA MET A 1 -34.77 7.31 53.93
C MET A 1 -33.51 6.48 53.78
N THR A 2 -32.85 6.29 52.64
CA THR A 2 -32.66 7.03 51.38
C THR A 2 -31.96 6.00 50.46
N GLY A 3 -32.41 5.74 49.24
CA GLY A 3 -31.84 6.40 48.05
C GLY A 3 -30.95 5.45 47.21
N HIS A 4 -31.30 5.27 45.93
CA HIS A 4 -30.53 4.66 44.84
C HIS A 4 -29.06 5.16 44.78
N VAL A 5 -28.08 4.51 44.11
CA VAL A 5 -27.92 4.54 42.64
C VAL A 5 -26.90 3.47 42.17
N SER A 6 -27.29 2.77 41.11
CA SER A 6 -26.45 1.94 40.24
C SER A 6 -25.51 2.84 39.41
N ALA A 7 -24.20 2.65 39.55
CA ALA A 7 -23.21 3.31 38.70
C ALA A 7 -22.90 2.43 37.49
N SER A 8 -23.73 2.56 36.45
CA SER A 8 -23.37 2.14 35.09
C SER A 8 -22.22 3.04 34.62
N ARG A 9 -21.01 2.48 34.46
CA ARG A 9 -19.90 3.18 33.80
C ARG A 9 -20.20 3.23 32.31
N MET A 10 -20.80 4.32 31.86
CA MET A 10 -20.72 4.72 30.46
C MET A 10 -19.24 4.96 30.16
N ILE A 11 -18.72 4.20 29.20
CA ILE A 11 -17.43 4.48 28.57
C ILE A 11 -17.66 5.73 27.74
N ASP A 12 -17.11 6.84 28.22
CA ASP A 12 -17.13 8.12 27.55
C ASP A 12 -16.32 8.01 26.24
N ALA A 13 -17.03 8.08 25.12
CA ALA A 13 -16.47 7.97 23.77
C ALA A 13 -15.95 9.33 23.26
N SER A 14 -15.30 10.12 24.12
CA SER A 14 -14.89 11.51 23.84
C SER A 14 -13.39 11.74 23.98
N MET A 15 -12.56 10.91 23.35
CA MET A 15 -11.12 11.22 23.18
C MET A 15 -10.63 10.73 21.80
N THR A 16 -11.19 11.28 20.73
CA THR A 16 -10.46 11.42 19.46
C THR A 16 -10.24 12.90 19.25
N GLU A 17 -9.23 13.46 19.92
CA GLU A 17 -8.68 14.74 19.50
C GLU A 17 -8.09 14.53 18.10
N ASN A 18 -8.70 15.18 17.11
CA ASN A 18 -8.19 15.21 15.75
C ASN A 18 -6.80 15.85 15.81
N VAL A 19 -5.76 15.05 15.57
CA VAL A 19 -4.43 15.58 15.31
C VAL A 19 -4.51 16.27 13.95
N ASP A 20 -4.37 17.59 13.97
CA ASP A 20 -4.48 18.46 12.81
C ASP A 20 -3.19 18.38 11.98
N ILE A 21 -2.95 17.20 11.39
CA ILE A 21 -1.87 16.99 10.41
C ILE A 21 -2.40 17.48 9.07
N ASP A 22 -1.75 18.48 8.48
CA ASP A 22 -2.08 18.94 7.14
C ASP A 22 -1.86 17.79 6.14
N PRO A 23 -2.91 17.30 5.48
CA PRO A 23 -2.80 16.19 4.53
C PRO A 23 -1.82 16.47 3.39
N GLU A 24 -1.67 17.73 2.96
CA GLU A 24 -0.76 18.09 1.88
C GLU A 24 0.70 18.04 2.34
N VAL A 25 0.98 18.44 3.58
CA VAL A 25 2.33 18.35 4.16
C VAL A 25 2.72 16.88 4.34
N LEU A 26 1.84 16.07 4.94
CA LEU A 26 2.09 14.63 5.10
C LEU A 26 2.34 13.96 3.74
N ARG A 27 1.52 14.28 2.72
CA ARG A 27 1.72 13.75 1.36
C ARG A 27 3.03 14.19 0.75
N ALA A 28 3.44 15.45 0.94
CA ALA A 28 4.71 15.95 0.43
C ALA A 28 5.90 15.21 1.07
N ASP A 29 5.88 15.04 2.38
CA ASP A 29 6.96 14.35 3.11
C ASP A 29 7.05 12.87 2.71
N VAL A 30 5.91 12.19 2.62
CA VAL A 30 5.85 10.80 2.12
C VAL A 30 6.42 10.73 0.69
N ARG A 31 5.97 11.61 -0.21
CA ARG A 31 6.46 11.65 -1.60
C ARG A 31 7.97 11.86 -1.67
N ASP A 32 8.53 12.75 -0.85
CA ASP A 32 9.96 13.03 -0.85
C ASP A 32 10.78 11.85 -0.33
N LYS A 33 10.28 11.14 0.69
CA LYS A 33 10.91 9.92 1.19
C LYS A 33 10.94 8.81 0.13
N TYR A 34 9.80 8.55 -0.52
CA TYR A 34 9.72 7.48 -1.53
C TYR A 34 10.40 7.86 -2.86
N ARG A 35 10.52 9.15 -3.18
CA ARG A 35 11.42 9.64 -4.23
C ARG A 35 12.84 9.16 -3.98
N ASP A 36 13.36 9.29 -2.75
CA ASP A 36 14.72 8.83 -2.43
C ASP A 36 14.88 7.31 -2.54
N VAL A 37 13.88 6.53 -2.12
CA VAL A 37 13.86 5.07 -2.33
C VAL A 37 13.89 4.69 -3.82
N ALA A 38 13.23 5.48 -4.67
CA ALA A 38 13.24 5.28 -6.12
C ALA A 38 14.63 5.60 -6.71
N THR A 39 15.18 6.77 -6.38
CA THR A 39 16.42 7.29 -6.99
C THR A 39 17.70 6.74 -6.37
N ASN A 40 17.64 6.29 -5.12
CA ASN A 40 18.76 5.78 -4.35
C ASN A 40 18.35 4.51 -3.54
N PRO A 41 17.99 3.40 -4.21
CA PRO A 41 17.47 2.20 -3.55
C PRO A 41 18.46 1.50 -2.63
N ARG A 42 19.76 1.82 -2.75
CA ARG A 42 20.84 1.35 -1.87
C ARG A 42 21.23 2.37 -0.78
N GLY A 43 20.43 3.41 -0.62
CA GLY A 43 20.56 4.39 0.46
C GLY A 43 20.40 3.78 1.85
N THR A 44 20.69 4.57 2.88
CA THR A 44 20.44 4.17 4.26
C THR A 44 19.06 4.66 4.66
N PHE A 45 18.13 3.72 4.82
CA PHE A 45 16.76 3.98 5.28
C PHE A 45 16.54 3.38 6.67
N HIS A 46 15.50 3.85 7.37
CA HIS A 46 15.07 3.27 8.65
C HIS A 46 14.40 1.90 8.50
N PHE A 47 14.15 1.45 7.26
CA PHE A 47 13.59 0.15 6.92
C PHE A 47 14.49 -0.59 5.92
N HIS A 48 14.34 -1.90 5.84
CA HIS A 48 14.98 -2.71 4.80
C HIS A 48 14.28 -2.49 3.45
N THR A 49 15.04 -2.59 2.35
CA THR A 49 14.48 -2.54 0.99
C THR A 49 14.88 -3.78 0.19
N GLY A 50 14.20 -3.99 -0.93
CA GLY A 50 14.61 -4.96 -1.94
C GLY A 50 14.50 -6.42 -1.54
N ARG A 51 15.34 -7.27 -2.15
CA ARG A 51 15.31 -8.73 -1.95
C ARG A 51 15.47 -9.16 -0.49
N PRO A 52 16.37 -8.56 0.32
CA PRO A 52 16.46 -8.88 1.74
C PRO A 52 15.14 -8.65 2.47
N LEU A 53 14.46 -7.53 2.21
CA LEU A 53 13.13 -7.26 2.76
C LEU A 53 12.10 -8.29 2.28
N ALA A 54 12.04 -8.56 0.97
CA ALA A 54 11.11 -9.54 0.42
C ALA A 54 11.26 -10.93 1.07
N ALA A 55 12.49 -11.36 1.33
CA ALA A 55 12.75 -12.62 2.05
C ALA A 55 12.25 -12.56 3.51
N LEU A 56 12.48 -11.46 4.22
CA LEU A 56 11.98 -11.27 5.60
C LEU A 56 10.45 -11.29 5.68
N LEU A 57 9.77 -10.76 4.65
CA LEU A 57 8.31 -10.72 4.56
C LEU A 57 7.69 -12.02 4.03
N GLY A 58 8.50 -13.04 3.76
CA GLY A 58 8.01 -14.37 3.36
C GLY A 58 7.55 -14.45 1.91
N TYR A 59 8.13 -13.66 1.01
CA TYR A 59 7.95 -13.87 -0.43
C TYR A 59 8.73 -15.11 -0.88
N GLU A 60 8.13 -15.92 -1.73
CA GLU A 60 8.74 -17.14 -2.25
C GLU A 60 10.01 -16.84 -3.06
N PRO A 61 11.19 -17.40 -2.70
CA PRO A 61 12.45 -17.13 -3.40
C PRO A 61 12.40 -17.46 -4.89
N ALA A 62 11.62 -18.47 -5.28
CA ALA A 62 11.44 -18.85 -6.68
C ALA A 62 10.72 -17.76 -7.48
N ILE A 63 9.73 -17.07 -6.89
CA ILE A 63 9.00 -15.97 -7.54
C ILE A 63 9.90 -14.74 -7.64
N VAL A 64 10.53 -14.36 -6.52
CA VAL A 64 11.39 -13.16 -6.45
C VAL A 64 12.62 -13.34 -7.33
N GLY A 65 13.18 -14.54 -7.42
CA GLY A 65 14.36 -14.86 -8.23
C GLY A 65 14.14 -14.75 -9.74
N CYS A 66 12.89 -14.77 -10.22
CA CYS A 66 12.58 -14.55 -11.63
C CYS A 66 12.57 -13.07 -12.04
N LEU A 67 12.52 -12.15 -11.08
CA LEU A 67 12.56 -10.72 -11.35
C LEU A 67 14.02 -10.22 -11.39
N PRO A 68 14.38 -9.28 -12.27
CA PRO A 68 15.68 -8.62 -12.26
C PRO A 68 15.82 -7.68 -11.05
N ASP A 69 17.06 -7.35 -10.68
CA ASP A 69 17.33 -6.55 -9.46
C ASP A 69 16.64 -5.18 -9.47
N HIS A 70 16.61 -4.49 -10.62
CA HIS A 70 15.98 -3.17 -10.76
C HIS A 70 14.46 -3.18 -10.51
N ALA A 71 13.82 -4.34 -10.62
CA ALA A 71 12.39 -4.52 -10.36
C ALA A 71 12.07 -4.79 -8.88
N VAL A 72 13.10 -5.08 -8.08
CA VAL A 72 12.96 -5.42 -6.66
C VAL A 72 13.59 -4.38 -5.76
N GLU A 73 14.72 -3.78 -6.15
CA GLU A 73 15.58 -2.95 -5.27
C GLU A 73 14.87 -1.79 -4.54
N SER A 74 13.84 -1.19 -5.14
CA SER A 74 13.05 -0.09 -4.55
C SER A 74 11.84 -0.58 -3.75
N PHE A 75 11.67 -1.89 -3.56
CA PHE A 75 10.57 -2.44 -2.75
C PHE A 75 10.76 -2.06 -1.28
N ALA A 76 9.70 -1.51 -0.68
CA ALA A 76 9.65 -1.03 0.71
C ALA A 76 8.27 -1.32 1.33
N GLY A 77 7.77 -2.55 1.17
CA GLY A 77 6.54 -3.01 1.81
C GLY A 77 6.73 -3.42 3.27
N VAL A 78 5.63 -3.79 3.93
CA VAL A 78 5.58 -4.17 5.35
C VAL A 78 5.04 -5.57 5.59
N GLY A 79 4.51 -6.23 4.55
CA GLY A 79 4.08 -7.62 4.58
C GLY A 79 4.04 -8.26 3.19
N ASN A 80 3.45 -9.45 3.10
CA ASN A 80 3.20 -10.15 1.84
C ASN A 80 1.68 -10.30 1.63
N PRO A 81 1.03 -9.44 0.81
CA PRO A 81 -0.42 -9.47 0.61
C PRO A 81 -0.90 -10.75 -0.09
N PHE A 82 -0.01 -11.48 -0.78
CA PHE A 82 -0.34 -12.73 -1.48
C PHE A 82 -0.43 -13.95 -0.54
N SER A 83 -0.04 -13.82 0.72
CA SER A 83 -0.13 -14.90 1.72
C SER A 83 -1.56 -15.27 2.10
N LEU A 84 -2.52 -14.36 1.91
CA LEU A 84 -3.93 -14.57 2.25
C LEU A 84 -4.67 -15.36 1.17
N ARG A 85 -4.39 -15.04 -0.10
CA ARG A 85 -5.00 -15.69 -1.25
C ARG A 85 -4.11 -15.50 -2.49
N ASN A 86 -3.95 -16.60 -3.23
CA ASN A 86 -3.36 -16.56 -4.56
C ASN A 86 -4.29 -15.83 -5.54
N ILE A 87 -3.69 -15.06 -6.43
CA ILE A 87 -4.38 -14.47 -7.58
C ILE A 87 -4.62 -15.57 -8.62
N SER A 88 -5.83 -15.62 -9.13
CA SER A 88 -6.23 -16.57 -10.16
C SER A 88 -5.85 -16.04 -11.56
N PRO A 89 -5.55 -16.94 -12.53
CA PRO A 89 -5.38 -16.54 -13.92
C PRO A 89 -6.58 -15.75 -14.46
N GLY A 90 -6.32 -14.67 -15.17
CA GLY A 90 -7.35 -13.82 -15.79
C GLY A 90 -7.97 -12.74 -14.90
N GLU A 91 -7.58 -12.63 -13.62
CA GLU A 91 -8.10 -11.59 -12.74
C GLU A 91 -7.59 -10.19 -13.10
N ARG A 92 -8.41 -9.18 -12.76
CA ARG A 92 -8.07 -7.76 -12.86
C ARG A 92 -7.67 -7.24 -11.49
N ILE A 93 -6.45 -6.74 -11.39
CA ILE A 93 -5.81 -6.36 -10.14
C ILE A 93 -5.56 -4.86 -10.11
N VAL A 94 -5.86 -4.21 -9.00
CA VAL A 94 -5.41 -2.84 -8.71
C VAL A 94 -4.41 -2.90 -7.56
N ASP A 95 -3.22 -2.35 -7.75
CA ASP A 95 -2.17 -2.24 -6.74
C ASP A 95 -2.06 -0.80 -6.24
N VAL A 96 -2.47 -0.55 -5.00
CA VAL A 96 -2.57 0.79 -4.40
C VAL A 96 -1.26 1.13 -3.68
N GLY A 97 -0.57 2.15 -4.21
CA GLY A 97 0.80 2.53 -3.83
C GLY A 97 1.81 1.53 -4.37
N SER A 98 1.74 1.30 -5.69
CA SER A 98 2.49 0.25 -6.38
C SER A 98 4.02 0.44 -6.37
N GLY A 99 4.51 1.64 -6.05
CA GLY A 99 5.93 1.98 -6.05
C GLY A 99 6.58 1.67 -7.40
N ALA A 100 7.76 1.04 -7.35
CA ALA A 100 8.49 0.59 -8.54
C ALA A 100 7.92 -0.69 -9.18
N GLY A 101 6.77 -1.18 -8.71
CA GLY A 101 5.97 -2.24 -9.34
C GLY A 101 6.20 -3.66 -8.84
N PHE A 102 6.97 -3.87 -7.75
CA PHE A 102 7.32 -5.23 -7.28
C PHE A 102 6.10 -6.14 -7.06
N ASP A 103 5.11 -5.70 -6.27
CA ASP A 103 3.89 -6.46 -6.02
C ASP A 103 3.02 -6.57 -7.28
N SER A 104 2.96 -5.50 -8.10
CA SER A 104 2.33 -5.53 -9.42
C SER A 104 2.91 -6.61 -10.35
N PHE A 105 4.23 -6.83 -10.36
CA PHE A 105 4.87 -7.85 -11.20
C PHE A 105 4.62 -9.27 -10.70
N ILE A 106 4.53 -9.45 -9.38
CA ILE A 106 4.11 -10.73 -8.79
C ILE A 106 2.66 -11.03 -9.18
N ALA A 107 1.78 -10.03 -9.09
CA ALA A 107 0.40 -10.15 -9.52
C ALA A 107 0.29 -10.45 -11.03
N ALA A 108 1.12 -9.79 -11.86
CA ALA A 108 1.17 -9.99 -13.30
C ALA A 108 1.53 -11.44 -13.67
N ASN A 109 2.48 -12.04 -12.96
CA ASN A 109 2.87 -13.43 -13.14
C ASN A 109 1.76 -14.41 -12.75
N GLN A 110 1.08 -14.17 -11.63
CA GLN A 110 0.00 -15.05 -11.17
C GLN A 110 -1.23 -14.97 -12.08
N THR A 111 -1.60 -13.76 -12.51
CA THR A 111 -2.78 -13.57 -13.36
C THR A 111 -2.55 -13.98 -14.81
N GLY A 112 -1.30 -13.97 -15.26
CA GLY A 112 -0.92 -14.28 -16.65
C GLY A 112 -1.46 -13.27 -17.68
N PRO A 113 -1.16 -13.48 -18.98
CA PRO A 113 -1.47 -12.52 -20.05
C PRO A 113 -2.98 -12.31 -20.29
N GLY A 114 -3.82 -13.23 -19.79
CA GLY A 114 -5.28 -13.09 -19.83
C GLY A 114 -5.85 -12.14 -18.77
N GLY A 115 -5.09 -11.80 -17.74
CA GLY A 115 -5.50 -10.85 -16.70
C GLY A 115 -5.05 -9.43 -16.99
N ARG A 116 -5.21 -8.54 -16.00
CA ARG A 116 -4.75 -7.15 -16.07
C ARG A 116 -4.28 -6.67 -14.71
N VAL A 117 -3.23 -5.85 -14.67
CA VAL A 117 -2.77 -5.19 -13.44
C VAL A 117 -2.67 -3.69 -13.68
N ILE A 118 -3.29 -2.90 -12.80
CA ILE A 118 -3.15 -1.44 -12.76
C ILE A 118 -2.45 -1.09 -11.44
N GLY A 119 -1.21 -0.59 -11.52
CA GLY A 119 -0.53 0.00 -10.38
C GLY A 119 -0.84 1.49 -10.26
N ILE A 120 -1.19 1.95 -9.06
CA ILE A 120 -1.45 3.36 -8.74
C ILE A 120 -0.34 3.86 -7.82
N ASP A 121 0.32 4.96 -8.19
CA ASP A 121 1.26 5.65 -7.31
C ASP A 121 1.19 7.16 -7.52
N MET A 122 1.53 7.94 -6.50
CA MET A 122 1.57 9.40 -6.57
C MET A 122 2.94 9.96 -6.95
N THR A 123 3.99 9.12 -6.93
CA THR A 123 5.39 9.52 -7.07
C THR A 123 5.86 9.30 -8.50
N ALA A 124 6.15 10.40 -9.21
CA ALA A 124 6.59 10.35 -10.62
C ALA A 124 7.83 9.48 -10.85
N GLU A 125 8.76 9.45 -9.90
CA GLU A 125 9.99 8.65 -9.97
C GLU A 125 9.69 7.15 -9.86
N MET A 126 8.77 6.76 -8.96
CA MET A 126 8.31 5.38 -8.84
C MET A 126 7.61 4.94 -10.12
N LEU A 127 6.70 5.77 -10.65
CA LEU A 127 6.00 5.50 -11.91
C LEU A 127 6.97 5.39 -13.10
N THR A 128 8.02 6.20 -13.12
CA THR A 128 9.04 6.13 -14.17
C THR A 128 9.77 4.79 -14.13
N LYS A 129 10.19 4.34 -12.93
CA LYS A 129 10.82 3.03 -12.75
C LYS A 129 9.87 1.89 -13.08
N SER A 130 8.65 1.92 -12.54
CA SER A 130 7.70 0.82 -12.72
C SER A 130 7.29 0.63 -14.19
N ARG A 131 7.09 1.72 -14.94
CA ARG A 131 6.83 1.66 -16.39
C ARG A 131 8.02 1.09 -17.16
N ALA A 132 9.24 1.55 -16.88
CA ALA A 132 10.45 1.01 -17.51
C ALA A 132 10.64 -0.49 -17.22
N ASN A 133 10.40 -0.89 -15.96
CA ASN A 133 10.48 -2.28 -15.53
C ASN A 133 9.42 -3.17 -16.22
N ALA A 134 8.18 -2.70 -16.37
CA ALA A 134 7.15 -3.44 -17.11
C ALA A 134 7.50 -3.63 -18.58
N GLU A 135 8.07 -2.61 -19.22
CA GLU A 135 8.53 -2.68 -20.61
C GLU A 135 9.68 -3.68 -20.77
N GLU A 136 10.70 -3.61 -19.90
CA GLU A 136 11.86 -4.53 -19.94
C GLU A 136 11.45 -5.99 -19.66
N LEU A 137 10.48 -6.19 -18.77
CA LEU A 137 9.91 -7.50 -18.45
C LEU A 137 8.92 -8.02 -19.51
N GLY A 138 8.53 -7.20 -20.49
CA GLY A 138 7.59 -7.57 -21.54
C GLY A 138 6.15 -7.76 -21.05
N TYR A 139 5.75 -7.08 -19.98
CA TYR A 139 4.37 -7.17 -19.46
C TYR A 139 3.43 -6.22 -20.21
N GLU A 140 2.76 -6.73 -21.24
CA GLU A 140 1.75 -5.99 -22.00
C GLU A 140 0.43 -5.78 -21.23
N HIS A 141 0.18 -6.59 -20.20
CA HIS A 141 -1.05 -6.57 -19.40
C HIS A 141 -0.92 -5.82 -18.06
N VAL A 142 0.16 -5.05 -17.90
CA VAL A 142 0.45 -4.23 -16.71
C VAL A 142 0.53 -2.76 -17.13
N GLU A 143 -0.16 -1.89 -16.42
CA GLU A 143 -0.06 -0.44 -16.60
C GLU A 143 0.09 0.29 -15.25
N PHE A 144 0.75 1.44 -15.27
CA PHE A 144 0.96 2.26 -14.08
C PHE A 144 0.40 3.67 -14.28
N ARG A 145 -0.53 4.07 -13.42
CA ARG A 145 -1.25 5.35 -13.48
C ARG A 145 -0.87 6.23 -12.30
N GLU A 146 -0.72 7.51 -12.58
CA GLU A 146 -0.53 8.50 -11.53
C GLU A 146 -1.88 8.74 -10.83
N GLY A 147 -1.90 8.64 -9.51
CA GLY A 147 -3.13 8.83 -8.74
C GLY A 147 -2.91 8.74 -7.24
N LEU A 148 -3.90 9.20 -6.49
CA LEU A 148 -3.93 9.09 -5.03
C LEU A 148 -4.72 7.84 -4.61
N ALA A 149 -4.39 7.26 -3.46
CA ALA A 149 -5.17 6.16 -2.91
C ALA A 149 -6.61 6.57 -2.57
N GLU A 150 -6.83 7.85 -2.25
CA GLU A 150 -8.13 8.45 -1.99
C GLU A 150 -8.93 8.77 -3.28
N SER A 151 -8.29 8.77 -4.45
CA SER A 151 -8.93 9.08 -5.74
C SER A 151 -8.20 8.39 -6.88
N MET A 152 -8.53 7.12 -7.08
CA MET A 152 -7.87 6.25 -8.05
C MET A 152 -8.45 6.49 -9.45
N PRO A 153 -7.59 6.67 -10.48
CA PRO A 153 -8.02 6.78 -11.88
C PRO A 153 -8.39 5.40 -12.45
N VAL A 154 -9.35 4.72 -11.83
CA VAL A 154 -9.86 3.39 -12.18
C VAL A 154 -11.39 3.39 -12.12
N GLU A 155 -12.03 2.74 -13.07
CA GLU A 155 -13.49 2.67 -13.15
C GLU A 155 -14.10 1.91 -11.97
N THR A 156 -15.32 2.28 -11.59
CA THR A 156 -16.09 1.58 -10.57
C THR A 156 -16.34 0.14 -10.96
N GLY A 157 -16.11 -0.80 -10.04
CA GLY A 157 -16.35 -2.23 -10.27
C GLY A 157 -15.39 -2.90 -11.26
N TRP A 158 -14.23 -2.29 -11.51
CA TRP A 158 -13.23 -2.83 -12.44
C TRP A 158 -12.41 -3.97 -11.85
N ALA A 159 -12.03 -3.90 -10.57
CA ALA A 159 -11.08 -4.82 -9.97
C ALA A 159 -11.75 -6.11 -9.44
N ASP A 160 -11.15 -7.26 -9.75
CA ASP A 160 -11.40 -8.54 -9.06
C ASP A 160 -10.71 -8.54 -7.69
N VAL A 161 -9.50 -8.01 -7.64
CA VAL A 161 -8.68 -7.92 -6.43
C VAL A 161 -8.04 -6.55 -6.34
N VAL A 162 -8.08 -5.95 -5.15
CA VAL A 162 -7.24 -4.80 -4.81
C VAL A 162 -6.15 -5.28 -3.86
N ILE A 163 -4.91 -4.92 -4.14
CA ILE A 163 -3.75 -5.15 -3.26
C ILE A 163 -3.19 -3.83 -2.75
N SER A 164 -2.60 -3.84 -1.55
CA SER A 164 -1.84 -2.70 -1.01
C SER A 164 -0.84 -3.16 0.05
N ASN A 165 0.32 -2.51 0.15
CA ASN A 165 1.40 -2.92 1.05
C ASN A 165 2.09 -1.72 1.69
N GLY A 166 1.73 -1.39 2.93
CA GLY A 166 2.35 -0.31 3.72
C GLY A 166 1.93 1.11 3.32
N VAL A 167 0.79 1.26 2.64
CA VAL A 167 0.36 2.55 2.04
C VAL A 167 -0.77 3.21 2.82
N ILE A 168 -1.73 2.43 3.33
CA ILE A 168 -2.97 2.96 3.91
C ILE A 168 -2.67 3.79 5.17
N ASN A 169 -1.68 3.39 5.96
CA ASN A 169 -1.25 4.15 7.13
C ASN A 169 -0.70 5.54 6.80
N LEU A 170 -0.09 5.71 5.63
CA LEU A 170 0.48 6.96 5.16
C LEU A 170 -0.59 7.94 4.64
N CYS A 171 -1.81 7.47 4.44
CA CYS A 171 -2.92 8.32 4.02
C CYS A 171 -3.57 9.03 5.22
N ALA A 172 -3.78 10.34 5.07
CA ALA A 172 -4.48 11.17 6.06
C ALA A 172 -5.95 10.74 6.20
N ASP A 173 -6.65 10.57 5.07
CA ASP A 173 -8.05 10.12 5.06
C ASP A 173 -8.17 8.64 4.69
N LYS A 174 -7.95 7.77 5.68
CA LYS A 174 -8.11 6.32 5.54
C LYS A 174 -9.53 5.93 5.13
N ARG A 175 -10.57 6.70 5.52
CA ARG A 175 -11.95 6.40 5.13
C ARG A 175 -12.14 6.62 3.64
N ALA A 176 -11.59 7.71 3.08
CA ALA A 176 -11.60 7.94 1.64
C ALA A 176 -10.86 6.82 0.88
N VAL A 177 -9.69 6.37 1.37
CA VAL A 177 -8.97 5.22 0.79
C VAL A 177 -9.86 3.98 0.74
N PHE A 178 -10.45 3.56 1.87
CA PHE A 178 -11.31 2.38 1.88
C PHE A 178 -12.58 2.54 1.05
N ALA A 179 -13.16 3.75 0.98
CA ALA A 179 -14.29 4.04 0.11
C ALA A 179 -13.91 3.89 -1.37
N GLU A 180 -12.71 4.35 -1.75
CA GLU A 180 -12.20 4.25 -3.11
C GLU A 180 -11.85 2.81 -3.49
N ILE A 181 -11.23 2.06 -2.58
CA ILE A 181 -11.01 0.61 -2.73
C ILE A 181 -12.35 -0.11 -2.97
N PHE A 182 -13.36 0.21 -2.15
CA PHE A 182 -14.69 -0.39 -2.31
C PHE A 182 -15.35 0.00 -3.65
N ARG A 183 -15.15 1.23 -4.11
CA ARG A 183 -15.67 1.70 -5.41
C ARG A 183 -15.06 0.93 -6.58
N VAL A 184 -13.74 0.75 -6.59
CA VAL A 184 -13.05 0.08 -7.72
C VAL A 184 -13.27 -1.43 -7.73
N LEU A 185 -13.53 -2.05 -6.57
CA LEU A 185 -13.86 -3.47 -6.49
C LEU A 185 -15.20 -3.77 -7.14
N ARG A 186 -15.26 -4.82 -7.96
CA ARG A 186 -16.54 -5.37 -8.42
C ARG A 186 -17.31 -6.03 -7.27
N PRO A 187 -18.62 -6.24 -7.39
CA PRO A 187 -19.36 -7.08 -6.46
C PRO A 187 -18.70 -8.47 -6.32
N GLY A 188 -18.36 -8.83 -5.08
CA GLY A 188 -17.66 -10.07 -4.74
C GLY A 188 -16.14 -10.03 -4.93
N GLY A 189 -15.56 -8.89 -5.30
CA GLY A 189 -14.11 -8.68 -5.32
C GLY A 189 -13.50 -8.68 -3.92
N VAL A 190 -12.17 -8.80 -3.85
CA VAL A 190 -11.43 -8.99 -2.60
C VAL A 190 -10.37 -7.91 -2.41
N LEU A 191 -10.29 -7.35 -1.22
CA LEU A 191 -9.13 -6.56 -0.78
C LEU A 191 -8.13 -7.48 -0.06
N GLN A 192 -6.86 -7.42 -0.44
CA GLN A 192 -5.74 -8.05 0.27
C GLN A 192 -4.70 -6.99 0.58
N PHE A 193 -4.41 -6.74 1.86
CA PHE A 193 -3.41 -5.73 2.19
C PHE A 193 -2.58 -6.12 3.40
N ALA A 194 -1.38 -5.54 3.46
CA ALA A 194 -0.54 -5.57 4.64
C ALA A 194 -0.28 -4.14 5.09
N ASP A 195 -0.44 -3.88 6.39
CA ASP A 195 -0.06 -2.60 6.99
C ASP A 195 0.38 -2.81 8.45
N ILE A 196 1.09 -1.83 9.00
CA ILE A 196 1.54 -1.84 10.39
C ILE A 196 0.35 -1.53 11.30
N ALA A 197 0.11 -2.34 12.33
CA ALA A 197 -0.96 -2.10 13.29
C ALA A 197 -0.39 -1.96 14.70
N ASN A 198 -0.79 -0.90 15.40
CA ASN A 198 -0.38 -0.68 16.78
C ASN A 198 -1.38 -1.35 17.75
N GLY A 199 -0.87 -2.23 18.61
CA GLY A 199 -1.68 -2.93 19.63
C GLY A 199 -2.10 -2.06 20.82
N ARG A 200 -1.71 -0.78 20.84
CA ARG A 200 -2.06 0.24 21.82
C ARG A 200 -2.29 1.57 21.09
N PRO A 201 -3.13 2.49 21.62
CA PRO A 201 -3.26 3.83 21.06
C PRO A 201 -1.89 4.49 20.94
N VAL A 202 -1.62 5.10 19.78
CA VAL A 202 -0.40 5.88 19.55
C VAL A 202 -0.52 7.16 20.37
N PRO A 203 0.49 7.54 21.17
CA PRO A 203 0.51 8.84 21.84
C PRO A 203 0.34 9.97 20.82
N ILE A 204 -0.40 11.02 21.18
CA ILE A 204 -0.69 12.15 20.28
C ILE A 204 0.60 12.80 19.79
N GLU A 205 1.64 12.85 20.63
CA GLU A 205 2.94 13.41 20.25
C GLU A 205 3.64 12.59 19.14
N ALA A 206 3.42 11.27 19.10
CA ALA A 206 3.97 10.40 18.06
C ALA A 206 3.17 10.44 16.75
N MET A 207 1.91 10.89 16.79
CA MET A 207 1.14 11.11 15.57
C MET A 207 1.62 12.34 14.78
N GLN A 208 2.26 13.31 15.45
CA GLN A 208 2.75 14.55 14.81
C GLN A 208 4.15 14.42 14.20
N ASP A 209 4.82 13.28 14.37
CA ASP A 209 6.17 13.04 13.87
C ASP A 209 6.12 12.08 12.66
N VAL A 210 6.33 12.63 11.46
CA VAL A 210 6.26 11.88 10.20
C VAL A 210 7.34 10.79 10.11
N ASP A 211 8.44 10.92 10.84
CA ASP A 211 9.47 9.88 10.89
C ASP A 211 8.94 8.60 11.55
N LEU A 212 7.96 8.70 12.47
CA LEU A 212 7.31 7.56 13.12
C LEU A 212 6.22 6.90 12.26
N TRP A 213 5.77 7.57 11.19
CA TRP A 213 4.79 7.01 10.25
C TRP A 213 5.47 6.23 9.13
N THR A 214 6.74 6.51 8.92
CA THR A 214 7.50 6.02 7.78
C THR A 214 8.62 5.06 8.21
N GLY A 215 8.67 4.65 9.48
CA GLY A 215 9.69 3.77 10.08
C GLY A 215 9.09 2.52 10.72
#